data_AF-A0A9J6H6E6-F1
#
_entry.id   AF-A0A9J6H6E6-F1
#
_cell.length_a   1.000
_cell.length_b   1.000
_cell.length_c   1.000
_cell.angle_alpha   90.00
_cell.angle_beta   90.00
_cell.angle_gamma   90.00
#
_symmetry.space_group_name_H-M   'P 1'
#
loop_
_entity.id
_entity.type
_entity.pdbx_description
1 polymer ?
#
loop_
_entity_poly.entity_id
_entity_poly.type
_entity_poly.pdbx_seq_one_letter_code
_entity_poly.pdbx_strand_id
1 'polypeptide(L)'
;MRLEIRSASDFLMNILRLGRNLDSRLLDVFRGTLEDLLRHHYQHHWFPEMPTKGSGYRCIRINHKMDPILAKAGRACGLHEASLRELLPNELTLWVDPREVSYRIGENGSICVLYEGTAASSHHLSASSGGGHHGNGHHFSVLTNSPQGALSYHHQHNNHLNNHHHHHHHQGYERIAARPAGCKGSWDADPRNINFEPMATYVSS
;
A
#
# COMPACT_ATOMS: atom_id res chain seq x y z
N MET A 1 -1.23 -14.12 8.69
CA MET A 1 -0.29 -13.18 9.35
C MET A 1 1.12 -13.23 8.78
N ARG A 2 1.79 -14.41 8.72
CA ARG A 2 3.22 -14.47 8.33
C ARG A 2 3.49 -13.93 6.91
N LEU A 3 2.66 -14.30 5.93
CA LEU A 3 2.86 -13.89 4.54
C LEU A 3 2.58 -12.39 4.35
N GLU A 4 1.58 -11.88 5.04
CA GLU A 4 1.17 -10.48 5.04
C GLU A 4 2.25 -9.59 5.66
N ILE A 5 2.79 -9.98 6.82
CA ILE A 5 3.92 -9.29 7.46
C ILE A 5 5.16 -9.30 6.56
N ARG A 6 5.46 -10.43 5.91
CA ARG A 6 6.61 -10.54 5.01
C ARG A 6 6.43 -9.62 3.79
N SER A 7 5.26 -9.64 3.15
CA SER A 7 4.95 -8.76 2.01
C SER A 7 5.11 -7.28 2.38
N ALA A 8 4.58 -6.86 3.53
CA ALA A 8 4.75 -5.49 4.04
C ALA A 8 6.22 -5.13 4.29
N SER A 9 6.99 -6.06 4.87
CA SER A 9 8.41 -5.84 5.21
C SER A 9 9.30 -5.79 3.96
N ASP A 10 9.04 -6.67 2.99
CA ASP A 10 9.71 -6.67 1.69
C ASP A 10 9.43 -5.38 0.92
N PHE A 11 8.18 -4.90 0.91
CA PHE A 11 7.81 -3.62 0.29
C PHE A 11 8.60 -2.45 0.87
N LEU A 12 8.63 -2.31 2.20
CA LEU A 12 9.36 -1.23 2.88
C LEU A 12 10.88 -1.33 2.67
N MET A 13 11.45 -2.53 2.74
CA MET A 13 12.85 -2.79 2.45
C MET A 13 13.19 -2.39 1.00
N ASN A 14 12.32 -2.71 0.04
CA ASN A 14 12.52 -2.37 -1.37
C ASN A 14 12.50 -0.86 -1.60
N ILE A 15 11.65 -0.09 -0.90
CA ILE A 15 11.71 1.38 -0.93
C ILE A 15 13.07 1.88 -0.45
N LEU A 16 13.56 1.38 0.70
CA LEU A 16 14.87 1.77 1.23
C LEU A 16 16.02 1.44 0.26
N ARG A 17 15.92 0.30 -0.45
CA ARG A 17 16.87 -0.13 -1.46
C ARG A 17 16.89 0.80 -2.69
N LEU A 18 15.75 1.36 -3.06
CA LEU A 18 15.65 2.29 -4.20
C LEU A 18 16.15 3.70 -3.85
N GLY A 19 15.95 4.14 -2.61
CA GLY A 19 16.30 5.50 -2.19
C GLY A 19 17.82 5.78 -2.14
N ARG A 20 18.64 4.75 -1.93
CA ARG A 20 20.12 4.83 -2.00
C ARG A 20 20.73 3.44 -2.09
N ASN A 21 22.02 3.36 -2.43
CA ASN A 21 22.76 2.11 -2.45
C ASN A 21 23.13 1.61 -1.04
N LEU A 22 22.13 1.09 -0.31
CA LEU A 22 22.30 0.47 1.00
C LEU A 22 22.95 -0.91 0.90
N ASP A 23 23.81 -1.24 1.86
CA ASP A 23 24.34 -2.60 2.02
C ASP A 23 23.19 -3.60 2.21
N SER A 24 23.21 -4.69 1.44
CA SER A 24 22.19 -5.75 1.49
C SER A 24 22.06 -6.34 2.88
N ARG A 25 23.16 -6.44 3.63
CA ARG A 25 23.12 -6.94 5.01
C ARG A 25 22.31 -6.02 5.93
N LEU A 26 22.38 -4.71 5.73
CA LEU A 26 21.59 -3.74 6.51
C LEU A 26 20.10 -3.86 6.17
N LEU A 27 19.78 -4.07 4.88
CA LEU A 27 18.41 -4.29 4.42
C LEU A 27 17.83 -5.60 4.99
N ASP A 28 18.61 -6.67 5.05
CA ASP A 28 18.19 -7.93 5.66
C ASP A 28 17.94 -7.78 7.17
N VAL A 29 18.81 -7.06 7.89
CA VAL A 29 18.59 -6.76 9.32
C VAL A 29 17.31 -5.92 9.51
N PHE A 30 17.10 -4.91 8.66
CA PHE A 30 15.88 -4.10 8.69
C PHE A 30 14.62 -4.96 8.50
N ARG A 31 14.58 -5.77 7.43
CA ARG A 31 13.44 -6.65 7.11
C ARG A 31 13.17 -7.61 8.26
N GLY A 32 14.17 -8.36 8.71
CA GLY A 32 14.00 -9.35 9.78
C GLY A 32 13.53 -8.71 11.09
N THR A 33 14.11 -7.57 11.47
CA THR A 33 13.70 -6.84 12.68
C THR A 33 12.25 -6.36 12.57
N LEU A 34 11.86 -5.82 11.40
CA LEU A 34 10.51 -5.36 11.18
C LEU A 34 9.49 -6.50 11.27
N GLU A 35 9.77 -7.65 10.64
CA GLU A 35 8.90 -8.82 10.72
C GLU A 35 8.65 -9.27 12.17
N ASP A 36 9.69 -9.30 12.99
CA ASP A 36 9.58 -9.70 14.40
C ASP A 36 8.78 -8.69 15.23
N LEU A 37 9.02 -7.39 15.02
CA LEU A 37 8.28 -6.34 15.72
C LEU A 37 6.79 -6.35 15.35
N LEU A 38 6.46 -6.49 14.06
CA LEU A 38 5.07 -6.55 13.61
C LEU A 38 4.36 -7.79 14.14
N ARG A 39 5.04 -8.96 14.11
CA ARG A 39 4.48 -10.21 14.63
C ARG A 39 4.12 -10.08 16.10
N HIS A 40 5.00 -9.48 16.90
CA HIS A 40 4.73 -9.23 18.31
C HIS A 40 3.62 -8.18 18.51
N HIS A 41 3.64 -7.09 17.75
CA HIS A 41 2.66 -6.01 17.88
C HIS A 41 1.23 -6.48 17.53
N TYR A 42 1.08 -7.36 16.55
CA TYR A 42 -0.22 -7.80 16.04
C TYR A 42 -0.82 -9.02 16.78
N GLN A 43 -0.07 -9.66 17.69
CA GLN A 43 -0.41 -10.98 18.26
C GLN A 43 -1.82 -11.08 18.90
N HIS A 44 -2.36 -9.98 19.42
CA HIS A 44 -3.71 -9.91 20.02
C HIS A 44 -4.71 -9.07 19.21
N HIS A 45 -4.29 -8.62 18.04
CA HIS A 45 -5.05 -7.74 17.17
C HIS A 45 -5.11 -8.33 15.77
N TRP A 46 -5.23 -9.65 15.63
CA TRP A 46 -5.31 -10.34 14.35
C TRP A 46 -6.55 -11.23 14.30
N PHE A 47 -7.51 -10.89 13.44
CA PHE A 47 -8.82 -11.55 13.38
C PHE A 47 -9.10 -12.03 11.94
N PRO A 48 -8.65 -13.23 11.54
CA PRO A 48 -8.82 -13.73 10.17
C PRO A 48 -10.28 -13.76 9.66
N GLU A 49 -11.22 -13.97 10.57
CA GLU A 49 -12.66 -14.05 10.32
C GLU A 49 -13.28 -12.66 10.11
N MET A 50 -12.65 -11.61 10.65
CA MET A 50 -13.04 -10.21 10.47
C MET A 50 -11.79 -9.38 10.11
N PRO A 51 -11.27 -9.47 8.87
CA PRO A 51 -9.97 -8.91 8.51
C PRO A 51 -9.79 -7.42 8.86
N THR A 52 -10.85 -6.62 8.66
CA THR A 52 -10.82 -5.18 8.93
C THR A 52 -10.83 -4.83 10.42
N LYS A 53 -11.21 -5.77 11.31
CA LYS A 53 -11.17 -5.56 12.76
C LYS A 53 -9.72 -5.35 13.20
N GLY A 54 -9.45 -4.21 13.82
CA GLY A 54 -8.11 -3.85 14.26
C GLY A 54 -7.17 -3.36 13.15
N SER A 55 -7.65 -3.17 11.91
CA SER A 55 -6.83 -2.68 10.78
C SER A 55 -6.16 -1.34 11.10
N GLY A 56 -6.88 -0.39 11.71
CA GLY A 56 -6.31 0.88 12.15
C GLY A 56 -5.21 0.76 13.21
N TYR A 57 -5.26 -0.25 14.08
CA TYR A 57 -4.20 -0.54 15.06
C TYR A 57 -2.96 -1.12 14.38
N ARG A 58 -3.15 -1.98 13.38
CA ARG A 58 -2.05 -2.60 12.61
C ARG A 58 -1.47 -1.68 11.53
N CYS A 59 -2.15 -0.59 11.21
CA CYS A 59 -1.73 0.33 10.17
C CYS A 59 -0.34 0.91 10.48
N ILE A 60 0.57 0.81 9.52
CA ILE A 60 1.88 1.49 9.55
C ILE A 60 1.69 2.83 8.83
N ARG A 61 2.00 3.94 9.50
CA ARG A 61 1.74 5.28 8.94
C ARG A 61 2.95 6.22 9.06
N ILE A 62 3.30 6.83 7.94
CA ILE A 62 4.26 7.93 7.85
C ILE A 62 3.49 9.18 7.44
N ASN A 63 3.62 10.24 8.22
CA ASN A 63 3.16 11.59 7.91
C ASN A 63 4.14 12.60 8.54
N HIS A 64 3.66 13.65 9.20
CA HIS A 64 4.46 14.49 10.08
C HIS A 64 5.25 13.71 11.15
N LYS A 65 4.86 12.46 11.47
CA LYS A 65 5.55 11.55 12.39
C LYS A 65 5.95 10.25 11.69
N MET A 66 7.10 9.71 12.08
CA MET A 66 7.55 8.38 11.67
C MET A 66 6.82 7.35 12.53
N ASP A 67 6.42 6.23 11.91
CA ASP A 67 5.88 5.10 12.63
C ASP A 67 6.92 4.57 13.65
N PRO A 68 6.55 4.35 14.92
CA PRO A 68 7.49 3.95 15.97
C PRO A 68 8.10 2.55 15.73
N ILE A 69 7.39 1.64 15.05
CA ILE A 69 7.90 0.33 14.68
C ILE A 69 8.95 0.48 13.59
N LEU A 70 8.68 1.30 12.56
CA LEU A 70 9.68 1.61 11.52
C LEU A 70 10.93 2.28 12.09
N ALA A 71 10.75 3.25 12.99
CA ALA A 71 11.86 3.91 13.65
C ALA A 71 12.71 2.92 14.47
N LYS A 72 12.07 1.93 15.12
CA LYS A 72 12.77 0.88 15.87
C LYS A 72 13.51 -0.09 14.95
N ALA A 73 12.90 -0.51 13.85
CA ALA A 73 13.54 -1.37 12.84
C ALA A 73 14.74 -0.66 12.18
N GLY A 74 14.61 0.63 11.84
CA GLY A 74 15.71 1.43 11.31
C GLY A 74 16.87 1.52 12.29
N ARG A 75 16.62 1.81 13.57
CA ARG A 75 17.69 1.87 14.58
C ARG A 75 18.46 0.55 14.69
N ALA A 76 17.81 -0.60 14.53
CA ALA A 76 18.46 -1.90 14.60
C ALA A 76 19.49 -2.14 13.47
N CYS A 77 19.33 -1.48 12.31
CA CYS A 77 20.30 -1.50 11.21
C CYS A 77 21.10 -0.19 11.08
N GLY A 78 21.14 0.65 12.12
CA GLY A 78 21.92 1.89 12.14
C GLY A 78 21.29 3.07 11.38
N LEU A 79 20.00 3.01 11.04
CA LEU A 79 19.27 4.09 10.39
C LEU A 79 18.51 4.93 11.40
N HIS A 80 18.89 6.20 11.51
CA HIS A 80 18.16 7.19 12.31
C HIS A 80 16.87 7.61 11.60
N GLU A 81 15.91 8.14 12.36
CA GLU A 81 14.62 8.60 11.82
C GLU A 81 14.79 9.61 10.68
N ALA A 82 15.76 10.52 10.77
CA ALA A 82 16.06 11.48 9.72
C ALA A 82 16.39 10.79 8.38
N SER A 83 17.26 9.77 8.41
CA SER A 83 17.59 8.98 7.22
C SER A 83 16.40 8.19 6.70
N LEU A 84 15.55 7.64 7.59
CA LEU A 84 14.31 6.98 7.15
C LEU A 84 13.37 7.96 6.45
N ARG A 85 13.27 9.21 6.90
CA ARG A 85 12.44 10.25 6.26
C ARG A 85 12.97 10.70 4.91
N GLU A 86 14.27 10.66 4.70
CA GLU A 86 14.87 10.96 3.39
C GLU A 86 14.60 9.86 2.36
N LEU A 87 14.44 8.61 2.82
CA LEU A 87 14.34 7.42 1.96
C LEU A 87 12.91 6.93 1.74
N LEU A 88 12.02 7.13 2.71
CA LEU A 88 10.63 6.68 2.65
C LEU A 88 9.73 7.82 2.14
N PRO A 89 8.55 7.52 1.57
CA PRO A 89 7.58 8.54 1.23
C PRO A 89 7.19 9.38 2.46
N ASN A 90 7.07 10.70 2.26
CA ASN A 90 6.63 11.63 3.33
C ASN A 90 5.24 11.28 3.87
N GLU A 91 4.40 10.70 3.00
CA GLU A 91 3.04 10.28 3.31
C GLU A 91 2.85 8.85 2.82
N LEU A 92 2.79 7.92 3.75
CA LEU A 92 2.55 6.50 3.50
C LEU A 92 1.52 6.00 4.50
N THR A 93 0.52 5.27 4.00
CA THR A 93 -0.38 4.46 4.83
C THR A 93 -0.32 3.04 4.31
N LEU A 94 0.03 2.08 5.16
CA LEU A 94 0.17 0.66 4.81
C LEU A 94 -0.70 -0.16 5.77
N TRP A 95 -1.70 -0.84 5.22
CA TRP A 95 -2.58 -1.74 5.94
C TRP A 95 -2.06 -3.18 5.80
N VAL A 96 -1.93 -3.85 6.94
CA VAL A 96 -1.48 -5.24 7.01
C VAL A 96 -2.58 -6.03 7.69
N ASP A 97 -3.48 -6.57 6.87
CA ASP A 97 -4.72 -7.22 7.31
C ASP A 97 -4.70 -8.71 6.94
N PRO A 98 -5.48 -9.56 7.64
CA PRO A 98 -5.62 -10.95 7.22
C PRO A 98 -6.02 -11.07 5.77
N ARG A 99 -5.20 -11.77 4.98
CA ARG A 99 -5.40 -11.99 3.54
C ARG A 99 -5.27 -10.75 2.65
N GLU A 100 -4.89 -9.58 3.17
CA GLU A 100 -4.66 -8.41 2.33
C GLU A 100 -3.54 -7.52 2.89
N VAL A 101 -2.61 -7.11 2.02
CA VAL A 101 -1.71 -6.00 2.30
C VAL A 101 -1.94 -4.95 1.23
N SER A 102 -2.29 -3.74 1.64
CA SER A 102 -2.56 -2.65 0.73
C SER A 102 -1.94 -1.36 1.24
N TYR A 103 -1.64 -0.42 0.34
CA TYR A 103 -0.99 0.83 0.69
C TYR A 103 -1.53 2.00 -0.11
N ARG A 104 -1.25 3.20 0.40
CA ARG A 104 -1.46 4.48 -0.27
C ARG A 104 -0.27 5.37 -0.02
N ILE A 105 0.24 6.00 -1.09
CA ILE A 105 1.29 7.03 -1.02
C ILE A 105 0.65 8.40 -1.32
N GLY A 106 0.86 9.37 -0.44
CA GLY A 106 0.19 10.68 -0.50
C GLY A 106 -1.22 10.68 0.08
N GLU A 107 -1.68 11.85 0.56
CA GLU A 107 -3.06 12.01 1.05
C GLU A 107 -4.13 11.68 -0.02
N ASN A 108 -3.86 12.04 -1.27
CA ASN A 108 -4.77 11.85 -2.41
C ASN A 108 -4.38 10.66 -3.31
N GLY A 109 -3.50 9.78 -2.84
CA GLY A 109 -3.06 8.62 -3.62
C GLY A 109 -4.14 7.55 -3.80
N SER A 110 -4.02 6.78 -4.88
CA SER A 110 -4.78 5.54 -5.05
C SER A 110 -4.37 4.48 -4.02
N ILE A 111 -5.30 3.58 -3.69
CA ILE A 111 -4.98 2.39 -2.91
C ILE A 111 -4.50 1.31 -3.86
N CYS A 112 -3.35 0.71 -3.56
CA CYS A 112 -2.76 -0.39 -4.32
C CYS A 112 -2.65 -1.62 -3.41
N VAL A 113 -2.93 -2.80 -3.95
CA VAL A 113 -2.82 -4.09 -3.24
C VAL A 113 -1.44 -4.69 -3.52
N LEU A 114 -0.70 -5.02 -2.46
CA LEU A 114 0.61 -5.69 -2.51
C LEU A 114 0.50 -7.21 -2.34
N TYR A 115 -0.50 -7.65 -1.59
CA TYR A 115 -0.76 -9.06 -1.33
C TYR A 115 -2.26 -9.29 -1.21
N GLU A 116 -2.75 -10.32 -1.89
CA GLU A 116 -4.11 -10.82 -1.76
C GLU A 116 -4.05 -12.33 -1.52
N GLY A 117 -4.57 -12.76 -0.37
CA GLY A 117 -4.61 -14.15 0.06
C GLY A 117 -5.97 -14.76 -0.21
N THR A 118 -5.99 -16.01 -0.69
CA THR A 118 -7.25 -16.75 -0.82
C THR A 118 -7.81 -17.09 0.56
N ALA A 119 -9.11 -16.89 0.75
CA ALA A 119 -9.79 -17.54 1.88
C ALA A 119 -9.70 -19.04 1.63
N ALA A 120 -9.22 -19.81 2.61
CA ALA A 120 -9.35 -21.26 2.54
C ALA A 120 -10.85 -21.56 2.42
N SER A 121 -11.30 -21.91 1.22
CA SER A 121 -12.65 -22.37 1.01
C SER A 121 -12.80 -23.63 1.84
N SER A 122 -13.59 -23.56 2.90
CA SER A 122 -14.18 -24.73 3.53
C SER A 122 -15.09 -25.39 2.49
N HIS A 123 -14.50 -26.14 1.56
CA HIS A 123 -15.21 -27.12 0.75
C HIS A 123 -15.74 -28.17 1.71
N HIS A 124 -16.96 -27.96 2.17
CA HIS A 124 -17.76 -28.98 2.80
C HIS A 124 -17.98 -30.08 1.75
N LEU A 125 -17.14 -31.11 1.76
CA LEU A 125 -17.35 -32.35 1.02
C LEU A 125 -18.55 -33.05 1.66
N SER A 126 -19.77 -32.68 1.26
CA SER A 126 -20.94 -33.52 1.48
C SER A 126 -20.85 -34.72 0.53
N ALA A 127 -20.23 -35.79 1.02
CA ALA A 127 -20.43 -37.12 0.47
C ALA A 127 -21.86 -37.56 0.82
N SER A 128 -22.80 -37.40 -0.12
CA SER A 128 -24.14 -37.98 0.00
C SER A 128 -24.24 -39.20 -0.89
N SER A 129 -24.22 -40.37 -0.25
CA SER A 129 -24.69 -41.65 -0.78
C SER A 129 -26.17 -41.58 -1.18
N GLY A 130 -26.55 -42.40 -2.15
CA GLY A 130 -27.75 -42.23 -2.97
C GLY A 130 -29.12 -42.49 -2.34
N GLY A 131 -30.14 -42.20 -3.15
CA GLY A 131 -31.55 -42.48 -2.88
C GLY A 131 -32.46 -41.64 -3.78
N GLY A 132 -32.93 -42.21 -4.90
CA GLY A 132 -33.88 -41.56 -5.79
C GLY A 132 -35.33 -41.64 -5.31
N HIS A 133 -36.16 -40.68 -5.72
CA HIS A 133 -37.45 -40.88 -6.41
C HIS A 133 -38.29 -39.59 -6.54
N HIS A 134 -38.87 -39.43 -7.74
CA HIS A 134 -40.11 -38.73 -8.16
C HIS A 134 -40.33 -37.21 -7.93
N GLY A 135 -40.44 -36.48 -9.05
CA GLY A 135 -41.74 -35.91 -9.44
C GLY A 135 -41.96 -34.39 -9.39
N ASN A 136 -41.74 -33.75 -10.56
CA ASN A 136 -42.55 -32.67 -11.16
C ASN A 136 -42.36 -31.18 -10.75
N GLY A 137 -41.85 -30.39 -11.71
CA GLY A 137 -42.52 -29.15 -12.16
C GLY A 137 -42.06 -27.78 -11.60
N HIS A 138 -41.57 -26.93 -12.53
CA HIS A 138 -41.64 -25.44 -12.57
C HIS A 138 -40.43 -24.58 -12.11
N HIS A 139 -39.54 -24.30 -13.08
CA HIS A 139 -39.08 -22.99 -13.58
C HIS A 139 -38.68 -21.80 -12.63
N PHE A 140 -37.36 -21.58 -12.58
CA PHE A 140 -36.56 -20.33 -12.73
C PHE A 140 -36.49 -19.22 -11.65
N SER A 141 -35.21 -18.92 -11.32
CA SER A 141 -34.52 -17.72 -10.82
C SER A 141 -34.75 -17.16 -9.40
N VAL A 142 -33.71 -17.41 -8.57
CA VAL A 142 -32.94 -16.48 -7.70
C VAL A 142 -33.65 -15.19 -7.23
N LEU A 143 -33.98 -15.17 -5.94
CA LEU A 143 -34.13 -13.93 -5.16
C LEU A 143 -33.26 -14.01 -3.92
N THR A 144 -32.20 -13.21 -3.92
CA THR A 144 -31.37 -12.91 -2.74
C THR A 144 -32.09 -11.83 -1.93
N ASN A 145 -32.62 -12.18 -0.77
CA ASN A 145 -33.01 -11.19 0.23
C ASN A 145 -31.87 -11.04 1.25
N SER A 146 -31.10 -9.96 1.11
CA SER A 146 -30.25 -9.41 2.17
C SER A 146 -31.04 -8.34 2.93
N PRO A 147 -31.05 -8.33 4.28
CA PRO A 147 -31.47 -7.18 5.05
C PRO A 147 -30.44 -6.05 4.94
N GLN A 148 -30.98 -4.84 4.94
CA GLN A 148 -30.33 -3.55 4.73
C GLN A 148 -29.23 -3.25 5.77
N GLY A 149 -28.17 -2.56 5.33
CA GLY A 149 -27.25 -1.89 6.26
C GLY A 149 -25.82 -1.68 5.78
N ALA A 150 -25.57 -1.23 4.55
CA ALA A 150 -24.27 -0.66 4.19
C ALA A 150 -24.46 0.46 3.15
N LEU A 151 -24.02 1.66 3.52
CA LEU A 151 -24.07 2.87 2.72
C LEU A 151 -23.12 2.73 1.51
N SER A 152 -23.67 2.93 0.32
CA SER A 152 -22.95 2.95 -0.96
C SER A 152 -22.41 4.36 -1.24
N TYR A 153 -21.10 4.49 -1.44
CA TYR A 153 -20.52 5.69 -2.06
C TYR A 153 -20.60 5.53 -3.58
N HIS A 154 -21.56 6.24 -4.19
CA HIS A 154 -21.75 6.27 -5.63
C HIS A 154 -20.83 7.33 -6.25
N HIS A 155 -20.03 6.90 -7.23
CA HIS A 155 -19.23 7.75 -8.10
C HIS A 155 -20.13 8.41 -9.14
N GLN A 156 -20.05 9.74 -9.30
CA GLN A 156 -20.77 10.46 -10.36
C GLN A 156 -19.79 11.37 -11.09
N HIS A 157 -19.41 10.95 -12.29
CA HIS A 157 -18.74 11.75 -13.30
C HIS A 157 -19.72 12.82 -13.82
N ASN A 158 -19.27 14.07 -13.91
CA ASN A 158 -19.84 15.06 -14.82
C ASN A 158 -18.73 15.96 -15.39
N ASN A 159 -18.48 15.80 -16.68
CA ASN A 159 -17.72 16.72 -17.53
C ASN A 159 -18.70 17.74 -18.12
N HIS A 160 -18.54 19.05 -17.85
CA HIS A 160 -18.75 20.06 -18.89
C HIS A 160 -18.24 21.47 -18.52
N LEU A 161 -17.45 21.99 -19.47
CA LEU A 161 -17.20 23.38 -19.92
C LEU A 161 -17.17 24.54 -18.90
N ASN A 162 -16.04 25.26 -18.89
CA ASN A 162 -16.10 26.63 -19.43
C ASN A 162 -14.77 27.16 -19.98
N ASN A 163 -14.91 27.82 -21.13
CA ASN A 163 -13.94 28.62 -21.87
C ASN A 163 -13.54 29.86 -21.03
N HIS A 164 -12.31 30.38 -21.12
CA HIS A 164 -12.05 31.83 -21.19
C HIS A 164 -10.61 32.18 -21.58
N HIS A 165 -10.52 33.27 -22.32
CA HIS A 165 -9.39 33.74 -23.13
C HIS A 165 -8.32 34.51 -22.34
N HIS A 166 -7.12 34.53 -22.91
CA HIS A 166 -5.96 35.35 -22.53
C HIS A 166 -6.22 36.85 -22.64
N HIS A 167 -5.67 37.66 -21.72
CA HIS A 167 -5.16 39.02 -21.99
C HIS A 167 -4.16 39.53 -20.93
N HIS A 168 -2.98 39.95 -21.41
CA HIS A 168 -2.01 40.97 -20.96
C HIS A 168 -1.77 41.30 -19.46
N HIS A 169 -0.50 41.28 -19.00
CA HIS A 169 0.26 42.52 -18.73
C HIS A 169 1.78 42.28 -18.47
N HIS A 170 2.55 43.35 -18.71
CA HIS A 170 4.01 43.48 -18.81
C HIS A 170 4.69 43.88 -17.48
N GLN A 171 6.04 43.89 -17.49
CA GLN A 171 7.03 44.53 -16.57
C GLN A 171 7.57 43.62 -15.45
N GLY A 172 8.87 43.49 -15.14
CA GLY A 172 10.11 44.09 -15.61
C GLY A 172 11.28 43.77 -14.64
N TYR A 173 12.53 43.93 -15.11
CA TYR A 173 13.83 44.10 -14.40
C TYR A 173 14.59 42.83 -13.93
N GLU A 174 15.64 42.38 -14.66
CA GLU A 174 17.11 42.66 -14.52
C GLU A 174 17.77 41.86 -13.36
N ARG A 175 18.94 41.18 -13.41
CA ARG A 175 20.12 41.07 -14.30
C ARG A 175 20.96 39.81 -13.94
N ILE A 176 21.49 39.15 -14.98
CA ILE A 176 22.88 38.65 -15.21
C ILE A 176 23.61 37.82 -14.12
N ALA A 177 23.90 36.56 -14.44
CA ALA A 177 25.26 36.00 -14.41
C ALA A 177 25.37 34.73 -15.31
N ALA A 178 26.41 34.70 -16.12
CA ALA A 178 26.66 33.74 -17.19
C ALA A 178 27.03 32.33 -16.71
N ARG A 179 26.65 31.32 -17.51
CA ARG A 179 27.11 29.93 -17.42
C ARG A 179 28.53 29.79 -18.02
N PRO A 180 29.33 28.82 -17.54
CA PRO A 180 30.18 28.03 -18.43
C PRO A 180 29.44 26.72 -18.79
N ALA A 181 29.58 26.32 -20.05
CA ALA A 181 29.05 25.10 -20.61
C ALA A 181 30.00 23.92 -20.35
N GLY A 182 29.44 22.74 -20.07
CA GLY A 182 30.16 21.48 -20.17
C GLY A 182 29.87 20.51 -19.04
N CYS A 183 28.85 19.68 -19.23
CA CYS A 183 28.72 18.27 -18.81
C CYS A 183 27.22 17.94 -18.70
N LYS A 184 26.71 17.21 -19.69
CA LYS A 184 25.39 16.60 -19.68
C LYS A 184 25.43 15.41 -18.72
N GLY A 185 24.51 15.38 -17.77
CA GLY A 185 24.30 14.29 -16.82
C GLY A 185 23.25 14.70 -15.80
N SER A 186 21.99 14.74 -16.22
CA SER A 186 20.84 15.06 -15.36
C SER A 186 20.66 13.95 -14.33
N TRP A 187 21.14 14.15 -13.10
CA TRP A 187 20.88 13.30 -11.94
C TRP A 187 20.04 14.01 -10.87
N ASP A 188 19.19 14.96 -11.28
CA ASP A 188 18.24 15.63 -10.38
C ASP A 188 16.91 14.85 -10.27
N ALA A 189 17.00 13.52 -10.12
CA ALA A 189 15.83 12.73 -9.74
C ALA A 189 15.77 12.70 -8.21
N ASP A 190 14.84 13.46 -7.63
CA ASP A 190 14.51 13.31 -6.20
C ASP A 190 14.08 11.86 -5.96
N PRO A 191 14.78 11.08 -5.11
CA PRO A 191 14.45 9.67 -4.86
C PRO A 191 13.04 9.50 -4.26
N ARG A 192 12.39 10.59 -3.83
CA ARG A 192 11.00 10.59 -3.35
C ARG A 192 9.96 10.64 -4.47
N ASN A 193 10.37 10.94 -5.71
CA ASN A 193 9.49 11.02 -6.88
C ASN A 193 9.55 9.76 -7.76
N ILE A 194 9.98 8.63 -7.19
CA ILE A 194 10.01 7.34 -7.88
C ILE A 194 8.56 6.87 -8.08
N ASN A 195 8.21 6.51 -9.31
CA ASN A 195 6.94 5.84 -9.58
C ASN A 195 6.98 4.43 -8.97
N PHE A 196 6.25 4.23 -7.86
CA PHE A 196 6.21 2.96 -7.13
C PHE A 196 5.21 1.94 -7.71
N GLU A 197 4.40 2.31 -8.71
CA GLU A 197 3.43 1.39 -9.32
C GLU A 197 4.04 0.06 -9.85
N PRO A 198 5.27 0.01 -10.40
CA PRO A 198 5.86 -1.25 -10.87
C PRO A 198 6.23 -2.23 -9.74
N MET A 199 6.25 -1.81 -8.46
CA MET A 199 6.69 -2.66 -7.35
C MET A 199 5.63 -3.69 -6.93
N ALA A 200 4.35 -3.45 -7.21
CA ALA A 200 3.27 -4.40 -6.94
C ALA A 200 3.44 -5.72 -7.72
N THR A 201 4.12 -5.69 -8.86
CA THR A 201 4.32 -6.87 -9.73
C THR A 201 5.45 -7.79 -9.25
N TYR A 202 6.41 -7.29 -8.46
CA TYR A 202 7.63 -8.04 -8.11
C TYR A 202 7.57 -8.80 -6.77
N VAL A 203 6.57 -8.53 -5.92
CA VAL A 203 6.40 -9.17 -4.60
C VAL A 203 5.48 -10.41 -4.68
N SER A 204 4.86 -10.66 -5.83
CA SER A 204 3.88 -11.73 -6.06
C SER A 204 4.46 -13.00 -6.71
N SER A 205 5.78 -13.20 -6.70
CA SER A 205 6.47 -14.38 -7.25
C SER A 205 7.14 -15.24 -6.18
#